data_AF-A0A150KKV3-F1
#
_entry.id   AF-A0A150KKV3-F1
#
_cell.length_a   1.000
_cell.length_b   1.000
_cell.length_c   1.000
_cell.angle_alpha   90.00
_cell.angle_beta   90.00
_cell.angle_gamma   90.00
#
_symmetry.space_group_name_H-M   'P 1'
#
loop_
_entity.id
_entity.type
_entity.pdbx_description
1 polymer ?
#
loop_
_entity_poly.entity_id
_entity_poly.type
_entity_poly.pdbx_seq_one_letter_code
_entity_poly.pdbx_strand_id
1 'polypeptide(L)'
;MYMEIHQLKEQGFKIAAIAKKLGISRNTVYKYLNMNFNKASEWVISSGSRTKKLDAHRDLILSWLKEHPDLSSAQVEDWIKEQFPKIIIGSSTIRGYVRELRDIYHIPKVVRVRDHEAVEELPMGQQVQVDWGVYLIN
;
A
#
# COMPACT_ATOMS: atom_id res chain seq x y z
N MET A 1 2.24 -0.88 -11.19
CA MET A 1 2.45 -1.54 -12.51
C MET A 1 2.88 -0.59 -13.63
N TYR A 2 2.20 0.56 -13.86
CA TYR A 2 2.57 1.52 -14.91
C TYR A 2 4.00 2.05 -14.76
N MET A 3 4.37 2.62 -13.59
CA MET A 3 5.74 3.14 -13.43
C MET A 3 6.81 2.06 -13.46
N GLU A 4 6.57 0.89 -12.90
CA GLU A 4 7.56 -0.20 -12.93
C GLU A 4 7.86 -0.64 -14.37
N ILE A 5 6.86 -0.62 -15.25
CA ILE A 5 7.04 -0.84 -16.70
C ILE A 5 7.88 0.29 -17.32
N HIS A 6 7.60 1.56 -17.00
CA HIS A 6 8.37 2.70 -17.52
C HIS A 6 9.81 2.74 -16.98
N GLN A 7 10.04 2.45 -15.69
CA GLN A 7 11.36 2.34 -15.08
C GLN A 7 12.19 1.21 -15.70
N LEU A 8 11.60 0.02 -15.87
CA LEU A 8 12.29 -1.08 -16.55
C LEU A 8 12.59 -0.72 -18.01
N LYS A 9 11.68 0.02 -18.67
CA LYS A 9 11.92 0.49 -20.03
C LYS A 9 13.05 1.51 -20.12
N GLU A 10 13.13 2.43 -19.15
CA GLU A 10 14.20 3.43 -19.01
C GLU A 10 15.56 2.77 -18.70
N GLN A 11 15.55 1.72 -17.88
CA GLN A 11 16.72 0.85 -17.63
C GLN A 11 17.14 0.00 -18.84
N GLY A 12 16.46 0.14 -19.99
CA GLY A 12 16.82 -0.53 -21.24
C GLY A 12 16.27 -1.95 -21.41
N PHE A 13 15.39 -2.43 -20.53
CA PHE A 13 14.81 -3.77 -20.69
C PHE A 13 13.92 -3.86 -21.94
N LYS A 14 14.03 -4.99 -22.64
CA LYS A 14 13.13 -5.35 -23.74
C LYS A 14 11.74 -5.68 -23.19
N ILE A 15 10.69 -5.38 -23.95
CA ILE A 15 9.28 -5.58 -23.56
C ILE A 15 8.99 -7.03 -23.13
N ALA A 16 9.57 -8.03 -23.80
CA ALA A 16 9.42 -9.43 -23.43
C ALA A 16 10.02 -9.75 -22.04
N ALA A 17 11.14 -9.11 -21.69
CA ALA A 17 11.78 -9.26 -20.39
C ALA A 17 10.95 -8.57 -19.30
N ILE A 18 10.41 -7.38 -19.58
CA ILE A 18 9.50 -6.66 -18.67
C ILE A 18 8.26 -7.51 -18.37
N ALA A 19 7.61 -8.03 -19.42
CA ALA A 19 6.44 -8.90 -19.30
C ALA A 19 6.71 -10.13 -18.43
N LYS A 20 7.85 -10.81 -18.66
CA LYS A 20 8.27 -11.98 -17.88
C LYS A 20 8.57 -11.63 -16.43
N LYS A 21 9.26 -10.51 -16.18
CA LYS A 21 9.64 -10.05 -14.83
C LYS A 21 8.43 -9.68 -13.98
N LEU A 22 7.41 -9.09 -14.61
CA LEU A 22 6.19 -8.63 -13.94
C LEU A 22 5.03 -9.63 -14.00
N GLY A 23 5.19 -10.78 -14.68
CA GLY A 23 4.15 -11.80 -14.79
C GLY A 23 2.90 -11.35 -15.55
N ILE A 24 3.05 -10.44 -16.52
CA ILE A 24 1.94 -9.86 -17.29
C ILE A 24 2.09 -10.08 -18.80
N SER A 25 1.00 -9.88 -19.54
CA SER A 25 1.03 -9.96 -21.00
C SER A 25 1.86 -8.82 -21.62
N ARG A 26 2.51 -9.08 -22.76
CA ARG A 26 3.22 -8.04 -23.52
C ARG A 26 2.28 -6.91 -23.94
N ASN A 27 1.02 -7.22 -24.23
CA ASN A 27 -0.01 -6.21 -24.57
C ASN A 27 -0.23 -5.24 -23.41
N THR A 28 -0.24 -5.75 -22.17
CA THR A 28 -0.32 -4.93 -20.96
C THR A 28 0.89 -4.00 -20.84
N VAL A 29 2.10 -4.49 -21.16
CA VAL A 29 3.33 -3.67 -21.19
C VAL A 29 3.23 -2.56 -22.23
N TYR A 30 2.88 -2.87 -23.48
CA TYR A 30 2.69 -1.87 -24.54
C TYR A 30 1.65 -0.82 -24.16
N LYS A 31 0.52 -1.28 -23.60
CA LYS A 31 -0.57 -0.41 -23.19
C LYS A 31 -0.11 0.61 -22.14
N TYR A 32 0.59 0.16 -21.11
CA TYR A 32 1.10 1.08 -20.09
C TYR A 32 2.22 1.98 -20.60
N LEU A 33 3.09 1.52 -21.51
CA LEU A 33 4.10 2.39 -22.13
C LEU A 33 3.49 3.50 -22.99
N ASN A 34 2.36 3.23 -23.65
CA ASN A 34 1.68 4.16 -24.56
C ASN A 34 0.57 4.99 -23.87
N MET A 35 0.29 4.75 -22.59
CA MET A 35 -0.73 5.50 -21.84
C MET A 35 -0.17 6.82 -21.33
N ASN A 36 -0.88 7.91 -21.56
CA ASN A 36 -0.69 9.15 -20.82
C ASN A 36 -1.37 9.02 -19.44
N PHE A 37 -0.83 9.64 -18.39
CA PHE A 37 -1.34 9.61 -17.02
C PHE A 37 -2.86 9.89 -16.92
N ASN A 38 -3.39 10.81 -17.74
CA ASN A 38 -4.83 11.08 -17.80
C ASN A 38 -5.65 9.88 -18.33
N LYS A 39 -5.15 9.18 -19.35
CA LYS A 39 -5.77 7.93 -19.84
C LYS A 39 -5.62 6.77 -18.86
N ALA A 40 -4.60 6.79 -17.98
CA ALA A 40 -4.49 5.84 -16.87
C ALA A 40 -5.56 6.04 -15.81
N SER A 41 -5.88 7.29 -15.49
CA SER A 41 -7.02 7.64 -14.66
C SER A 41 -8.33 7.15 -15.27
N GLU A 42 -8.59 7.43 -16.55
CA GLU A 42 -9.79 6.98 -17.29
C GLU A 42 -9.87 5.46 -17.48
N TRP A 43 -8.73 4.78 -17.59
CA TRP A 43 -8.70 3.34 -17.71
C TRP A 43 -9.23 2.69 -16.44
N VAL A 44 -8.90 3.17 -15.24
CA VAL A 44 -9.55 2.64 -14.01
C VAL A 44 -11.04 2.81 -14.01
N ILE A 45 -11.52 3.96 -14.50
CA ILE A 45 -12.96 4.24 -14.61
C ILE A 45 -13.63 3.21 -15.54
N SER A 46 -12.94 2.74 -16.59
CA SER A 46 -13.51 1.86 -17.62
C SER A 46 -13.16 0.36 -17.51
N SER A 47 -12.18 -0.02 -16.68
CA SER A 47 -11.65 -1.41 -16.63
C SER A 47 -12.52 -2.42 -15.91
N GLY A 48 -13.52 -1.96 -15.17
CA GLY A 48 -14.57 -2.81 -14.65
C GLY A 48 -15.87 -2.33 -15.27
N SER A 49 -16.54 -3.14 -16.08
CA SER A 49 -17.84 -2.81 -16.70
C SER A 49 -18.99 -2.69 -15.68
N ARG A 50 -18.68 -2.39 -14.42
CA ARG A 50 -19.57 -2.04 -13.32
C ARG A 50 -18.91 -0.86 -12.61
N THR A 51 -19.62 0.27 -12.56
CA THR A 51 -19.29 1.38 -11.65
C THR A 51 -19.04 0.79 -10.27
N LYS A 52 -17.78 0.80 -9.81
CA LYS A 52 -17.43 0.27 -8.49
C LYS A 52 -18.12 1.21 -7.50
N LYS A 53 -18.75 0.68 -6.45
CA LYS A 53 -19.38 1.51 -5.40
C LYS A 53 -18.41 2.55 -4.80
N LEU A 54 -17.10 2.27 -4.86
CA LEU A 54 -16.02 3.15 -4.41
C LEU A 54 -15.71 4.32 -5.36
N ASP A 55 -16.14 4.28 -6.62
CA ASP A 55 -15.84 5.35 -7.58
C ASP A 55 -16.46 6.68 -7.16
N ALA A 56 -17.61 6.65 -6.48
CA ALA A 56 -18.23 7.84 -5.89
C ALA A 56 -17.37 8.48 -4.78
N HIS A 57 -16.44 7.72 -4.20
CA HIS A 57 -15.56 8.17 -3.11
C HIS A 57 -14.09 8.22 -3.56
N ARG A 58 -13.83 8.12 -4.86
CA ARG A 58 -12.48 8.01 -5.42
C ARG A 58 -11.59 9.18 -5.04
N ASP A 59 -12.06 10.40 -5.29
CA ASP A 59 -11.26 11.61 -5.08
C ASP A 59 -10.96 11.82 -3.60
N LEU A 60 -11.89 11.43 -2.72
CA LEU A 60 -11.70 11.41 -1.28
C LEU A 60 -10.66 10.38 -0.83
N ILE A 61 -10.77 9.14 -1.32
CA ILE A 61 -9.77 8.09 -1.01
C ILE A 61 -8.40 8.50 -1.57
N LEU A 62 -8.37 9.11 -2.75
CA LEU A 62 -7.14 9.58 -3.37
C LEU A 62 -6.51 10.74 -2.58
N SER A 63 -7.30 11.69 -2.05
CA SER A 63 -6.77 12.77 -1.22
C SER A 63 -6.14 12.20 0.04
N TRP A 64 -6.82 11.28 0.73
CA TRP A 64 -6.27 10.60 1.90
C TRP A 64 -4.96 9.86 1.62
N LEU A 65 -4.88 9.15 0.50
CA LEU A 65 -3.66 8.44 0.14
C LEU A 65 -2.52 9.40 -0.23
N LYS A 66 -2.81 10.59 -0.78
CA LYS A 66 -1.80 11.61 -1.07
C LYS A 66 -1.31 12.31 0.21
N GLU A 67 -2.23 12.61 1.12
CA GLU A 67 -1.94 13.23 2.42
C GLU A 67 -1.21 12.27 3.37
N HIS A 68 -1.63 11.00 3.37
CA HIS A 68 -1.11 9.93 4.21
C HIS A 68 -0.70 8.71 3.36
N PRO A 69 0.48 8.73 2.71
CA PRO A 69 0.94 7.63 1.85
C PRO A 69 1.10 6.28 2.58
N ASP A 70 1.29 6.30 3.90
CA ASP A 70 1.40 5.14 4.80
C ASP A 70 0.05 4.46 5.12
N LEU A 71 -1.08 5.11 4.81
CA LEU A 71 -2.43 4.69 5.19
C LEU A 71 -2.81 3.29 4.65
N SER A 72 -3.00 2.31 5.52
CA SER A 72 -3.35 0.94 5.09
C SER A 72 -4.75 0.86 4.49
N SER A 73 -5.04 -0.18 3.70
CA SER A 73 -6.38 -0.40 3.17
C SER A 73 -7.44 -0.64 4.24
N ALA A 74 -7.04 -1.15 5.42
CA ALA A 74 -7.94 -1.30 6.56
C ALA A 74 -8.31 0.06 7.16
N GLN A 75 -7.32 0.96 7.32
CA GLN A 75 -7.58 2.32 7.79
C GLN A 75 -8.46 3.11 6.80
N VAL A 76 -8.25 2.93 5.49
CA VAL A 76 -9.15 3.50 4.47
C VAL A 76 -10.57 2.95 4.63
N GLU A 77 -10.73 1.66 4.93
CA GLU A 77 -12.04 1.05 5.18
C GLU A 77 -12.73 1.63 6.42
N ASP A 78 -12.00 1.81 7.51
CA ASP A 78 -12.51 2.40 8.75
C ASP A 78 -12.98 3.84 8.51
N TRP A 79 -12.18 4.66 7.83
CA TRP A 79 -12.54 6.04 7.49
C TRP A 79 -13.77 6.12 6.57
N ILE A 80 -13.90 5.20 5.62
CA ILE A 80 -15.10 5.11 4.77
C ILE A 80 -16.34 4.78 5.61
N LYS A 81 -16.25 3.86 6.56
CA LYS A 81 -17.37 3.48 7.43
C LYS A 81 -17.76 4.57 8.40
N GLU A 82 -16.80 5.33 8.92
CA GLU A 82 -17.05 6.49 9.79
C GLU A 82 -17.79 7.60 9.04
N GLN A 83 -17.34 7.94 7.83
CA GLN A 83 -17.94 9.00 7.02
C GLN A 83 -19.26 8.56 6.37
N PHE A 84 -19.40 7.28 6.04
CA PHE A 84 -20.57 6.71 5.37
C PHE A 84 -21.07 5.44 6.06
N PRO A 85 -21.75 5.54 7.23
CA PRO A 85 -22.14 4.38 8.03
C PRO A 85 -23.07 3.38 7.33
N LYS A 86 -23.76 3.81 6.26
CA LYS A 86 -24.69 2.99 5.48
C LYS A 86 -24.03 2.23 4.33
N ILE A 87 -22.72 2.42 4.11
CA ILE A 87 -22.03 1.83 2.98
C ILE A 87 -21.64 0.36 3.26
N ILE A 88 -22.06 -0.54 2.39
CA ILE A 88 -21.74 -1.98 2.51
C ILE A 88 -20.80 -2.36 1.38
N ILE A 89 -19.51 -2.41 1.69
CA ILE A 89 -18.41 -2.76 0.79
C ILE A 89 -17.51 -3.77 1.50
N GLY A 90 -17.15 -4.84 0.80
CA GLY A 90 -16.23 -5.84 1.35
C GLY A 90 -14.78 -5.34 1.40
N SER A 91 -14.04 -5.77 2.43
CA SER A 91 -12.64 -5.38 2.66
C SER A 91 -11.70 -5.76 1.50
N SER A 92 -11.98 -6.86 0.79
CA SER A 92 -11.24 -7.26 -0.41
C SER A 92 -11.38 -6.25 -1.56
N THR A 93 -12.58 -5.68 -1.74
CA THR A 93 -12.87 -4.65 -2.73
C THR A 93 -12.11 -3.37 -2.41
N ILE A 94 -12.09 -2.95 -1.15
CA ILE A 94 -11.35 -1.75 -0.70
C ILE A 94 -9.85 -1.95 -0.91
N ARG A 95 -9.32 -3.10 -0.49
CA ARG A 95 -7.90 -3.44 -0.69
C ARG A 95 -7.49 -3.41 -2.16
N GLY A 96 -8.29 -4.03 -3.03
CA GLY A 96 -8.05 -4.01 -4.47
C GLY A 96 -8.06 -2.58 -5.03
N TYR A 97 -9.07 -1.80 -4.65
CA TYR A 97 -9.23 -0.41 -5.09
C TYR A 97 -8.07 0.49 -4.66
N VAL A 98 -7.68 0.41 -3.37
CA VAL A 98 -6.56 1.18 -2.83
C VAL A 98 -5.24 0.79 -3.49
N ARG A 99 -5.03 -0.51 -3.77
CA ARG A 99 -3.85 -0.97 -4.50
C ARG A 99 -3.81 -0.39 -5.92
N GLU A 100 -4.94 -0.43 -6.63
CA GLU A 100 -5.06 0.17 -7.96
C GLU A 100 -4.74 1.67 -7.94
N LEU A 101 -5.33 2.43 -7.00
CA LEU A 101 -5.06 3.87 -6.87
C LEU A 101 -3.59 4.15 -6.60
N ARG A 102 -2.96 3.42 -5.67
CA ARG A 102 -1.52 3.57 -5.37
C ARG A 102 -0.65 3.29 -6.59
N ASP A 103 -0.98 2.24 -7.34
CA ASP A 103 -0.24 1.84 -8.54
C ASP A 103 -0.30 2.89 -9.67
N ILE A 104 -1.35 3.70 -9.72
CA ILE A 104 -1.61 4.68 -10.79
C ILE A 104 -1.11 6.06 -10.40
N TYR A 105 -1.42 6.48 -9.18
CA TYR A 105 -1.05 7.80 -8.67
C TYR A 105 0.33 7.83 -8.04
N HIS A 106 1.04 6.70 -8.07
CA HIS A 106 2.41 6.58 -7.58
C HIS A 106 2.55 7.03 -6.13
N ILE A 107 1.61 6.58 -5.31
CA ILE A 107 1.60 6.88 -3.89
C ILE A 107 2.43 5.80 -3.20
N PRO A 108 3.68 6.08 -2.81
CA PRO A 108 4.53 5.09 -2.18
C PRO A 108 3.87 4.69 -0.87
N LYS A 109 3.63 3.39 -0.68
CA LYS A 109 3.23 2.92 0.64
C LYS A 109 4.45 3.02 1.54
N VAL A 110 4.58 4.14 2.25
CA VAL A 110 5.62 4.30 3.26
C VAL A 110 5.23 3.37 4.41
N VAL A 111 5.83 2.19 4.45
CA VAL A 111 5.69 1.29 5.59
C VAL A 111 6.53 1.92 6.70
N ARG A 112 5.92 2.80 7.51
CA ARG A 112 6.47 3.08 8.82
C ARG A 112 6.36 1.79 9.62
N VAL A 113 7.49 1.13 9.83
CA VAL A 113 7.61 0.16 10.92
C VAL A 113 7.23 0.94 12.16
N ARG A 114 6.13 0.57 12.82
CA ARG A 114 5.76 1.23 14.07
C ARG A 114 6.85 0.87 15.07
N ASP A 115 7.53 1.85 15.65
CA ASP A 115 8.40 1.68 16.83
C ASP A 115 7.59 1.41 18.12
N HIS A 116 6.33 1.01 17.97
CA HIS A 116 5.43 0.67 19.07
C HIS A 116 5.02 -0.78 18.87
N GLU A 117 6.00 -1.67 19.04
CA GLU A 117 5.71 -3.00 19.54
C GLU A 117 5.01 -2.80 20.89
N ALA A 118 3.91 -3.52 21.12
CA ALA A 118 3.40 -3.63 22.48
C ALA A 118 4.56 -4.24 23.28
N VAL A 119 5.09 -3.47 24.24
CA VAL A 119 6.13 -3.96 25.16
C VAL A 119 5.64 -5.31 25.68
N GLU A 120 6.43 -6.37 25.49
CA GLU A 120 6.12 -7.67 26.07
C GLU A 120 5.87 -7.46 27.58
N GLU A 121 4.69 -7.85 28.06
CA GLU A 121 4.43 -7.86 29.49
C GLU A 121 5.51 -8.73 30.15
N LEU A 122 6.35 -8.09 30.98
CA LEU A 122 7.38 -8.78 31.74
C LEU A 122 6.73 -9.91 32.54
N PRO A 123 7.24 -11.15 32.47
CA PRO A 123 6.71 -12.24 33.27
C PRO A 123 6.85 -11.93 34.75
N MET A 124 5.78 -12.21 35.49
CA MET A 124 5.68 -11.89 36.91
C MET A 124 6.63 -12.76 37.74
N GLY A 125 7.44 -12.10 38.56
CA GLY A 125 8.05 -12.65 39.77
C GLY A 125 9.29 -13.51 39.57
N GLN A 126 10.46 -12.87 39.72
CA GLN A 126 11.60 -13.47 40.42
C GLN A 126 12.48 -12.34 40.96
N GLN A 127 12.30 -12.01 42.23
CA GLN A 127 13.32 -11.30 42.98
C GLN A 127 14.53 -12.23 43.13
N VAL A 128 15.72 -11.73 42.82
CA VAL A 128 16.97 -12.26 43.39
C VAL A 128 17.81 -11.06 43.82
N GLN A 129 17.94 -10.90 45.14
CA GLN A 129 18.90 -10.01 45.76
C GLN A 129 20.28 -10.65 45.64
N VAL A 130 21.27 -9.89 45.17
CA VAL A 130 22.65 -10.34 45.15
C VAL A 130 23.55 -9.21 45.66
N ASP A 131 24.01 -9.40 46.89
CA ASP A 131 25.06 -8.61 47.55
C ASP A 131 26.42 -9.18 47.15
N TRP A 132 27.35 -8.35 46.68
CA TRP A 132 28.76 -8.74 46.56
C TRP A 132 29.65 -7.57 46.97
N GLY A 133 30.23 -7.70 48.17
CA GLY A 133 31.30 -6.86 48.67
C GLY A 133 32.58 -6.99 47.84
N VAL A 134 33.32 -5.89 47.75
CA VAL A 134 34.61 -5.83 47.06
C VAL A 134 35.73 -5.88 48.10
N TYR A 135 36.57 -6.90 48.05
CA TYR A 135 37.89 -6.92 48.69
C TYR A 135 38.91 -6.31 47.72
N LEU A 136 39.69 -5.33 48.17
CA LEU A 136 40.93 -4.93 47.52
C LEU A 136 42.10 -5.32 48.43
N ILE A 137 43.00 -6.14 47.87
CA ILE A 137 44.31 -6.49 48.42
C ILE A 137 45.33 -5.67 47.63
N ASN A 138 45.89 -4.62 48.24
CA ASN A 138 47.32 -4.34 48.47
C ASN A 138 47.46 -2.92 49.06
#